data_AF-A0A154WFW4-F1
#
_entry.id   AF-A0A154WFW4-F1
#
_cell.length_a   1.000
_cell.length_b   1.000
_cell.length_c   1.000
_cell.angle_alpha   90.00
_cell.angle_beta   90.00
_cell.angle_gamma   90.00
#
_symmetry.space_group_name_H-M   'P 1'
#
loop_
_entity.id
_entity.type
_entity.pdbx_description
1 polymer ?
#
loop_
_entity_poly.entity_id
_entity_poly.type
_entity_poly.pdbx_seq_one_letter_code
_entity_poly.pdbx_strand_id
1 'polypeptide(L)' 'MVDYRDLATVRQVAAEAPFITEATLRWWIFHAETNGLKPALLKIGGRVYIDRAEFNKWLESQRLAPKPLKPAA' A
#
# COMPACT_ATOMS: atom_id res chain seq x y z
N MET A 1 11.89 -9.43 -2.49
CA MET A 1 13.02 -8.56 -2.10
C MET A 1 12.59 -7.14 -2.39
N VAL A 2 12.93 -6.18 -1.52
CA VAL A 2 12.56 -4.76 -1.72
C VAL A 2 13.35 -4.17 -2.90
N ASP A 3 12.68 -3.47 -3.80
CA ASP A 3 13.29 -2.68 -4.88
C ASP A 3 13.15 -1.19 -4.56
N TYR A 4 14.27 -0.45 -4.49
CA TYR A 4 14.24 0.98 -4.15
C TYR A 4 13.49 1.83 -5.18
N ARG A 5 13.39 1.36 -6.43
CA ARG A 5 12.66 2.02 -7.52
C ARG A 5 11.15 1.94 -7.33
N ASP A 6 10.70 0.94 -6.57
CA ASP A 6 9.29 0.70 -6.25
C ASP A 6 8.88 1.28 -4.88
N LEU A 7 9.74 2.11 -4.28
CA LEU A 7 9.41 2.84 -3.06
C LEU A 7 8.81 4.20 -3.39
N ALA A 8 7.71 4.53 -2.72
CA ALA A 8 7.04 5.81 -2.86
C ALA A 8 6.80 6.46 -1.50
N THR A 9 6.95 7.78 -1.42
CA THR A 9 6.45 8.55 -0.28
C THR A 9 4.93 8.66 -0.32
N VAL A 10 4.32 8.97 0.82
CA VAL A 10 2.87 9.28 0.91
C VAL A 10 2.43 10.32 -0.14
N ARG A 11 3.24 11.36 -0.34
CA ARG A 11 2.95 12.41 -1.33
C ARG A 11 2.96 11.88 -2.77
N GLN A 12 3.90 11.00 -3.10
CA GLN A 12 3.98 10.42 -4.45
C GLN A 12 2.78 9.50 -4.72
N VAL A 13 2.39 8.66 -3.75
CA VAL A 13 1.21 7.81 -3.90
C VAL A 13 -0.06 8.64 -4.09
N ALA A 14 -0.26 9.69 -3.30
CA ALA A 14 -1.42 10.58 -3.44
C ALA A 14 -1.43 11.35 -4.79
N ALA A 15 -0.26 11.71 -5.31
CA ALA A 15 -0.15 12.37 -6.62
C ALA A 15 -0.48 11.44 -7.79
N GLU A 16 -0.12 10.15 -7.69
CA GLU A 16 -0.34 9.17 -8.75
C GLU A 16 -1.73 8.53 -8.72
N ALA A 17 -2.31 8.40 -7.52
CA ALA A 17 -3.64 7.86 -7.29
C ALA A 17 -4.53 8.92 -6.64
N PRO A 18 -5.11 9.87 -7.42
CA PRO A 18 -5.83 11.02 -6.88
C PRO A 18 -7.10 10.65 -6.09
N PHE A 19 -7.56 9.41 -6.18
CA PHE A 19 -8.65 8.88 -5.35
C PHE A 19 -8.20 8.54 -3.92
N ILE A 20 -6.90 8.55 -3.63
CA ILE A 20 -6.31 8.32 -2.31
C ILE A 20 -5.64 9.61 -1.82
N THR A 21 -6.21 10.24 -0.79
CA THR A 21 -5.63 11.46 -0.23
C THR A 21 -4.43 11.15 0.68
N GLU A 22 -3.55 12.14 0.90
CA GLU A 22 -2.50 12.02 1.91
C GLU A 22 -3.05 11.74 3.31
N ALA A 23 -4.21 12.32 3.66
CA ALA A 23 -4.85 12.09 4.95
C ALA A 23 -5.29 10.63 5.10
N THR A 24 -5.87 10.05 4.06
CA THR A 24 -6.25 8.63 4.00
C THR A 24 -5.03 7.72 4.16
N LEU A 25 -3.95 7.98 3.42
CA LEU A 25 -2.71 7.22 3.53
C LEU A 25 -2.10 7.30 4.93
N ARG A 26 -2.06 8.50 5.53
CA ARG A 26 -1.56 8.70 6.90
C ARG A 26 -2.42 7.94 7.92
N TRP A 27 -3.74 7.93 7.73
CA TRP A 27 -4.65 7.16 8.58
C TRP A 27 -4.40 5.65 8.46
N TRP A 28 -4.22 5.12 7.24
CA TRP A 28 -3.88 3.71 7.05
C TRP A 28 -2.53 3.35 7.66
N ILE A 29 -1.52 4.21 7.49
CA ILE A 29 -0.17 4.03 8.08
C ILE A 29 -0.25 4.03 9.61
N PHE A 30 -1.03 4.93 10.20
CA PHE A 30 -1.21 4.98 11.65
C PHE A 30 -1.85 3.69 12.20
N HIS A 31 -2.78 3.09 11.46
CA HIS A 31 -3.45 1.83 11.81
C HIS A 31 -2.79 0.59 11.19
N ALA A 32 -1.53 0.67 10.77
CA ALA A 32 -0.87 -0.38 9.98
C ALA A 32 -0.78 -1.74 10.71
N GLU A 33 -0.73 -1.74 12.04
CA GLU A 33 -0.74 -2.94 12.87
C GLU A 33 -2.06 -3.72 12.76
N THR A 34 -3.18 -3.02 12.60
CA THR A 34 -4.52 -3.62 12.66
C THR A 34 -5.15 -3.82 11.28
N ASN A 35 -4.81 -2.97 10.31
CA ASN A 35 -5.33 -3.10 8.94
C ASN A 35 -4.45 -3.99 8.03
N GLY A 36 -3.32 -4.50 8.53
CA GLY A 36 -2.42 -5.37 7.78
C GLY A 36 -1.49 -4.66 6.78
N LEU A 37 -1.40 -3.33 6.80
CA LEU A 37 -0.57 -2.55 5.88
C LEU A 37 0.92 -2.60 6.23
N LYS A 38 1.29 -2.97 7.46
CA LYS A 38 2.67 -2.92 7.96
C LYS A 38 3.75 -3.53 7.04
N PRO A 39 3.51 -4.67 6.34
CA PRO A 39 4.50 -5.24 5.41
C PRO A 39 4.87 -4.32 4.24
N ALA A 40 3.98 -3.39 3.85
CA ALA A 40 4.23 -2.44 2.78
C ALA A 40 4.99 -1.18 3.24
N LEU A 41 5.32 -1.06 4.53
CA LEU A 41 5.90 0.16 5.09
C LEU A 41 7.38 0.00 5.41
N LEU A 42 8.19 0.94 4.93
CA LEU A 42 9.60 1.06 5.26
C LEU A 42 9.86 2.38 5.97
N LYS A 43 10.48 2.33 7.15
CA LYS A 43 10.87 3.52 7.90
C LYS A 43 12.39 3.69 7.85
N ILE A 44 12.84 4.76 7.19
CA ILE A 44 14.27 5.09 7.03
C ILE A 44 14.47 6.53 7.50
N GLY A 45 15.29 6.73 8.54
CA GLY A 45 15.64 8.08 9.02
C GLY A 45 14.43 8.95 9.39
N GLY A 46 13.37 8.35 9.94
CA GLY A 46 12.13 9.05 10.30
C GLY A 46 11.14 9.27 9.16
N ARG A 47 11.50 8.99 7.91
CA ARG A 47 10.59 9.02 6.75
C ARG A 47 9.98 7.64 6.50
N VAL A 48 8.70 7.62 6.17
CA VAL A 48 7.98 6.40 5.75
C VAL A 48 7.91 6.36 4.23
N TYR A 49 8.27 5.21 3.69
CA TYR A 49 8.11 4.83 2.30
C TYR A 49 7.13 3.67 2.21
N ILE A 50 6.41 3.60 1.09
CA ILE A 50 5.45 2.58 0.74
C ILE A 50 6.10 1.74 -0.36
N ASP A 51 6.31 0.45 -0.08
CA ASP A 51 6.63 -0.55 -1.10
C ASP A 51 5.37 -0.80 -1.93
N ARG A 52 5.41 -0.43 -3.21
CA ARG A 52 4.25 -0.54 -4.11
C ARG A 52 3.78 -1.97 -4.31
N ALA A 53 4.70 -2.93 -4.35
CA ALA A 53 4.34 -4.33 -4.60
C ALA A 53 3.56 -4.89 -3.40
N GLU A 54 4.05 -4.66 -2.19
CA GLU A 54 3.34 -5.06 -0.97
C GLU A 54 2.06 -4.24 -0.75
N PHE A 55 2.06 -2.96 -1.12
CA PHE A 55 0.86 -2.13 -1.05
C PHE A 55 -0.27 -2.65 -1.97
N ASN A 56 0.06 -3.07 -3.19
CA ASN A 56 -0.92 -3.67 -4.10
C ASN A 56 -1.47 -4.99 -3.57
N LYS A 57 -0.63 -5.83 -2.94
CA LYS A 57 -1.11 -7.05 -2.28
C LYS A 57 -2.07 -6.72 -1.13
N TRP A 58 -1.77 -5.67 -0.36
CA TRP A 58 -2.66 -5.18 0.67
C TRP A 58 -3.99 -4.65 0.09
N LEU A 59 -3.96 -3.89 -1.01
CA LEU A 59 -5.18 -3.44 -1.69
C LEU A 59 -6.05 -4.63 -2.15
N GLU A 60 -5.43 -5.69 -2.68
CA GLU A 60 -6.13 -6.92 -3.06
C GLU A 60 -6.79 -7.61 -1.85
N SER A 61 -6.21 -7.49 -0.64
CA SER A 61 -6.84 -8.00 0.58
C SER A 61 -8.01 -7.15 1.07
N GLN A 62 -8.15 -5.90 0.60
CA GLN A 62 -9.28 -5.02 0.94
C GLN A 62 -10.55 -5.29 0.11
N ARG A 63 -10.56 -6.31 -0.77
CA ARG A 63 -11.75 -6.64 -1.55
C ARG A 63 -12.91 -7.06 -0.65
N LEU A 64 -14.09 -6.50 -0.90
CA LEU A 64 -15.35 -6.90 -0.23
C LEU A 64 -15.81 -8.32 -0.60
N ALA A 65 -15.33 -8.85 -1.73
CA ALA A 65 -15.59 -10.22 -2.16
C ALA A 65 -14.33 -10.79 -2.85
N PRO A 66 -14.04 -12.09 -2.70
CA PRO A 66 -12.93 -12.73 -3.39
C PRO A 66 -13.03 -12.52 -4.91
N LYS A 67 -11.89 -12.25 -5.54
CA LYS A 67 -11.84 -12.20 -7.01
C LYS A 67 -12.16 -13.60 -7.55
N PRO A 68 -13.19 -13.78 -8.40
CA PRO A 68 -13.50 -15.08 -8.95
C PRO A 68 -12.29 -15.62 -9.71
N LEU A 69 -11.95 -16.88 -9.46
CA LEU A 69 -10.90 -17.57 -10.21
C LEU A 69 -11.32 -17.58 -11.67
N LYS A 70 -10.47 -17.08 -12.58
CA LYS A 70 -10.67 -17.34 -14.01
C LYS A 70 -10.62 -18.86 -14.19
N PRO A 71 -11.62 -19.49 -14.84
CA PRO A 71 -11.49 -20.90 -15.21
C PRO A 71 -10.22 -21.05 -16.06
N ALA A 72 -9.45 -22.09 -15.77
CA ALA A 72 -8.29 -22.45 -16.58
C ALA A 72 -8.76 -22.66 -18.03
N ALA A 73 -8.11 -21.96 -18.96
CA ALA A 73 -8.30 -22.16 -20.39
C ALA A 73 -7.55 -23.41 -20.86
#